data_AF-A0A5R8WD14-F1
#
_entry.id   AF-A0A5R8WD14-F1
#
_cell.length_a   1.000
_cell.length_b   1.000
_cell.length_c   1.000
_cell.angle_alpha   90.00
_cell.angle_beta   90.00
_cell.angle_gamma   90.00
#
_symmetry.space_group_name_H-M   'P 1'
#
loop_
_entity.id
_entity.type
_entity.pdbx_description
1 polymer ?
#
loop_
_entity_poly.entity_id
_entity_poly.type
_entity_poly.pdbx_seq_one_letter_code
_entity_poly.pdbx_strand_id
1 'polypeptide(L)'
;MGMVSGALPPGSGEHQAAEMYSLVARLESCGARVEEVLAGSRGIQLLDWQSPAGQAYRETVARQGVQLGQALDSFEEARRAVARHAQQRAQAAPTDDSWR
;
A
#
# COMPACT_ATOMS: atom_id res chain seq x y z
N MET A 1 29.45 28.52 -11.07
CA MET A 1 28.71 27.53 -10.27
C MET A 1 28.15 26.50 -11.24
N GLY A 2 28.85 25.37 -11.39
CA GLY A 2 28.44 24.32 -12.33
C GLY A 2 27.30 23.50 -11.73
N MET A 3 26.18 23.42 -12.43
CA MET A 3 25.17 22.40 -12.19
C MET A 3 25.79 21.05 -12.56
N VAL A 4 26.17 20.27 -11.56
CA VAL A 4 26.40 18.84 -11.76
C VAL A 4 25.05 18.24 -12.13
N SER A 5 24.82 18.07 -13.44
CA SER A 5 23.75 17.21 -13.93
C SER A 5 24.14 15.80 -13.47
N GLY A 6 23.59 15.39 -12.32
CA GLY A 6 23.70 14.03 -11.82
C GLY A 6 22.87 13.13 -12.72
N ALA A 7 23.39 12.85 -13.91
CA ALA A 7 22.88 11.79 -14.76
C ALA A 7 23.02 10.50 -13.95
N LEU A 8 21.90 10.02 -13.41
CA LEU A 8 21.83 8.72 -12.78
C LEU A 8 22.37 7.68 -13.78
N PRO A 9 23.24 6.75 -13.34
CA PRO A 9 23.82 5.77 -14.24
C PRO A 9 22.71 5.01 -14.98
N PRO A 10 22.86 4.76 -16.29
CA PRO A 10 21.87 4.02 -17.06
C PRO A 10 21.58 2.67 -16.36
N GLY A 11 20.29 2.38 -16.14
CA GLY A 11 19.81 1.21 -15.38
C GLY A 11 19.42 1.47 -13.91
N SER A 12 19.85 2.58 -13.29
CA SER A 12 19.48 2.89 -11.90
C SER A 12 18.02 3.36 -11.73
N GLY A 13 17.46 4.03 -12.74
CA GLY A 13 16.04 4.41 -12.77
C GLY A 13 15.11 3.22 -12.95
N GLU A 14 15.48 2.25 -13.79
CA GLU A 14 14.74 1.00 -13.99
C GLU A 14 14.77 0.12 -12.73
N HIS A 15 15.95 0.00 -12.10
CA HIS A 15 16.08 -0.73 -10.83
C HIS A 15 15.25 -0.08 -9.72
N GLN A 16 15.29 1.25 -9.58
CA GLN A 16 14.46 1.98 -8.62
C GLN A 16 12.95 1.80 -8.89
N ALA A 17 12.54 1.84 -10.16
CA ALA A 17 11.14 1.58 -10.52
C ALA A 17 10.72 0.15 -10.16
N ALA A 18 11.59 -0.85 -10.39
CA ALA A 18 11.32 -2.25 -10.02
C ALA A 18 11.17 -2.42 -8.49
N GLU A 19 12.06 -1.83 -7.70
CA GLU A 19 11.95 -1.81 -6.22
C GLU A 19 10.63 -1.16 -5.76
N MET A 20 10.20 -0.08 -6.42
CA MET A 20 8.94 0.59 -6.11
C MET A 20 7.72 -0.26 -6.50
N TYR A 21 7.75 -0.98 -7.62
CA TYR A 21 6.69 -1.94 -7.95
C TYR A 21 6.64 -3.12 -6.98
N SER A 22 7.78 -3.58 -6.48
CA SER A 22 7.83 -4.56 -5.37
C SER A 22 7.15 -4.02 -4.11
N LEU A 23 7.38 -2.74 -3.77
CA LEU A 23 6.67 -2.09 -2.66
C LEU A 23 5.15 -1.98 -2.91
N VAL A 24 4.71 -1.68 -4.13
CA VAL A 24 3.29 -1.69 -4.51
C VAL A 24 2.64 -3.04 -4.25
N ALA A 25 3.28 -4.14 -4.68
CA ALA A 25 2.77 -5.49 -4.45
C ALA A 25 2.69 -5.85 -2.97
N ARG A 26 3.65 -5.40 -2.16
CA ARG A 26 3.63 -5.58 -0.70
C ARG A 26 2.49 -4.80 -0.03
N LEU A 27 2.22 -3.58 -0.48
CA LEU A 27 1.10 -2.78 0.03
C LEU A 27 -0.25 -3.42 -0.31
N GLU A 28 -0.39 -3.97 -1.52
CA GLU A 28 -1.57 -4.72 -1.94
C GLU A 28 -1.80 -5.97 -1.09
N SER A 29 -0.74 -6.78 -0.88
CA SER A 29 -0.82 -7.96 0.00
C SER A 29 -1.15 -7.59 1.45
N CYS A 30 -0.61 -6.47 1.95
CA CYS A 30 -0.95 -5.96 3.28
C CYS A 30 -2.42 -5.55 3.36
N GLY A 31 -2.93 -4.84 2.35
CA GLY A 31 -4.34 -4.45 2.24
C GLY A 31 -5.27 -5.67 2.28
N ALA A 32 -5.00 -6.69 1.47
CA ALA A 32 -5.80 -7.91 1.44
C ALA A 32 -5.88 -8.62 2.82
N ARG A 33 -4.77 -8.63 3.58
CA ARG A 33 -4.75 -9.19 4.94
C ARG A 33 -5.56 -8.35 5.93
N VAL A 34 -5.56 -7.04 5.79
CA VAL A 34 -6.41 -6.15 6.61
C VAL A 34 -7.89 -6.37 6.30
N GLU A 35 -8.25 -6.55 5.03
CA GLU A 35 -9.61 -6.88 4.60
C GLU A 35 -10.10 -8.20 5.21
N GLU A 36 -9.24 -9.23 5.27
CA GLU A 36 -9.56 -10.50 5.92
C GLU A 36 -9.86 -10.32 7.42
N VAL A 37 -9.03 -9.55 8.13
CA VAL A 37 -9.26 -9.22 9.55
C VAL A 37 -10.56 -8.41 9.73
N LEU A 38 -10.85 -7.48 8.82
CA LEU A 38 -12.11 -6.73 8.81
C LEU A 38 -13.32 -7.63 8.60
N ALA A 39 -13.24 -8.60 7.69
CA ALA A 39 -14.30 -9.58 7.46
C ALA A 39 -14.56 -10.43 8.72
N GLY A 40 -13.50 -10.93 9.36
CA GLY A 40 -13.60 -11.63 10.64
C GLY A 40 -14.20 -10.77 11.75
N SER A 41 -13.82 -9.48 11.81
CA SER A 41 -14.38 -8.51 12.77
C SER A 41 -15.87 -8.31 12.57
N ARG A 42 -16.36 -8.29 11.33
CA ARG A 42 -17.81 -8.24 11.02
C ARG A 42 -18.50 -9.54 11.43
N GLY A 43 -17.86 -10.69 11.23
CA GLY A 43 -18.36 -11.99 11.69
C GLY A 43 -18.60 -12.04 13.20
N ILE A 44 -17.69 -11.46 13.99
CA ILE A 44 -17.84 -11.34 15.45
C ILE A 44 -19.12 -10.57 15.84
N GLN A 45 -19.53 -9.60 15.03
CA GLN A 45 -20.76 -8.82 15.31
C GLN A 45 -22.03 -9.67 15.19
N LEU A 46 -21.97 -10.81 14.50
CA LEU A 46 -23.09 -11.72 14.31
C LEU A 46 -23.21 -12.78 15.42
N LEU A 47 -22.27 -12.80 16.37
CA LEU A 47 -22.31 -13.76 17.48
C LEU A 47 -23.44 -13.42 18.46
N ASP A 48 -24.30 -14.40 18.74
CA ASP A 48 -25.41 -14.29 19.71
C ASP A 48 -24.92 -14.44 21.16
N TRP A 49 -24.01 -13.55 21.55
CA TRP A 49 -23.51 -13.46 22.92
C TRP A 49 -24.11 -12.25 23.62
N GLN A 50 -25.17 -12.47 24.40
CA GLN A 50 -26.01 -11.39 24.94
C GLN A 50 -25.60 -10.87 26.33
N SER A 51 -24.48 -11.33 26.89
CA SER A 51 -24.00 -10.85 28.20
C SER A 51 -23.38 -9.44 28.10
N PRO A 52 -23.25 -8.69 29.22
CA PRO A 52 -22.51 -7.43 29.25
C PRO A 52 -21.07 -7.55 28.74
N ALA A 53 -20.41 -8.67 29.03
CA ALA A 53 -19.06 -8.96 28.53
C ALA A 53 -19.05 -9.13 27.00
N GLY A 54 -20.08 -9.78 26.43
CA GLY A 54 -20.23 -9.94 24.99
C GLY A 54 -20.46 -8.61 24.27
N GLN A 55 -21.25 -7.70 24.85
CA GLN A 55 -21.44 -6.35 24.32
C GLN A 55 -20.12 -5.56 24.31
N ALA A 56 -19.42 -5.50 25.44
CA ALA A 56 -18.15 -4.77 25.56
C ALA A 56 -17.07 -5.30 24.59
N TYR A 57 -17.03 -6.61 24.36
CA TYR A 57 -16.15 -7.22 23.38
C TYR A 57 -16.50 -6.78 21.95
N ARG A 58 -17.78 -6.89 21.55
CA ARG A 58 -18.24 -6.47 20.21
C ARG A 58 -18.00 -4.99 19.95
N GLU A 59 -18.24 -4.12 20.92
CA GLU A 59 -17.95 -2.68 20.83
C GLU A 59 -16.46 -2.41 20.60
N THR A 60 -15.59 -3.13 21.31
CA THR A 60 -14.14 -3.01 21.14
C THR A 60 -13.70 -3.44 19.75
N VAL A 61 -14.21 -4.58 19.27
CA VAL A 61 -13.93 -5.08 17.91
C VAL A 61 -14.48 -4.12 16.85
N ALA A 62 -15.66 -3.53 17.05
CA ALA A 62 -16.23 -2.55 16.13
C ALA A 62 -15.34 -1.30 16.01
N ARG A 63 -14.85 -0.78 17.14
CA ARG A 63 -13.91 0.36 17.16
C ARG A 63 -12.60 0.02 16.45
N GLN A 64 -12.05 -1.18 16.68
CA GLN A 64 -10.86 -1.66 15.96
C GLN A 64 -11.13 -1.78 14.46
N GLY A 65 -12.30 -2.27 14.07
CA GLY A 65 -12.73 -2.35 12.67
C GLY A 65 -12.75 -0.98 11.98
N VAL A 66 -13.20 0.08 12.64
CA VAL A 66 -13.14 1.45 12.09
C VAL A 66 -11.69 1.88 11.83
N GLN A 67 -10.78 1.64 12.79
CA GLN A 67 -9.36 1.99 12.65
C GLN A 67 -8.68 1.20 11.52
N LEU A 68 -9.01 -0.09 11.39
CA LEU A 68 -8.51 -0.94 10.30
C LEU A 68 -9.03 -0.48 8.94
N GLY A 69 -10.28 -0.03 8.85
CA GLY A 69 -10.82 0.57 7.62
C GLY A 69 -10.03 1.81 7.19
N GLN A 70 -9.74 2.71 8.12
CA GLN A 70 -8.92 3.90 7.86
C GLN A 70 -7.49 3.56 7.44
N ALA A 71 -6.91 2.51 8.03
CA ALA A 71 -5.59 2.02 7.63
C ALA A 71 -5.60 1.44 6.20
N LEU A 72 -6.66 0.73 5.82
CA LEU A 72 -6.83 0.19 4.46
C LEU A 72 -6.90 1.32 3.42
N ASP A 73 -7.68 2.36 3.68
CA ASP A 73 -7.75 3.55 2.82
C ASP A 73 -6.37 4.20 2.64
N SER A 74 -5.59 4.27 3.73
CA SER A 74 -4.24 4.82 3.73
C SER A 74 -3.26 3.95 2.92
N PHE A 75 -3.38 2.62 2.98
CA PHE A 75 -2.57 1.71 2.15
C PHE A 75 -2.90 1.86 0.67
N GLU A 76 -4.18 2.00 0.32
CA GLU A 76 -4.59 2.18 -1.08
C GLU A 76 -4.13 3.53 -1.64
N GLU A 77 -4.15 4.59 -0.83
CA GLU A 77 -3.56 5.88 -1.22
C GLU A 77 -2.04 5.76 -1.42
N ALA A 78 -1.31 5.16 -0.47
CA ALA A 78 0.13 4.96 -0.57
C ALA A 78 0.50 4.12 -1.80
N ARG A 79 -0.24 3.02 -2.05
CA ARG A 79 -0.03 2.15 -3.21
C ARG A 79 -0.15 2.92 -4.52
N ARG A 80 -1.22 3.72 -4.67
CA ARG A 80 -1.42 4.57 -5.85
C ARG A 80 -0.32 5.62 -6.00
N ALA A 81 0.11 6.24 -4.91
CA ALA A 81 1.19 7.24 -4.95
C ALA A 81 2.53 6.63 -5.37
N VAL A 82 2.90 5.48 -4.81
CA VAL A 82 4.15 4.77 -5.15
C VAL A 82 4.09 4.27 -6.60
N ALA A 83 2.98 3.71 -7.06
CA ALA A 83 2.82 3.26 -8.44
C ALA A 83 2.99 4.41 -9.45
N ARG A 84 2.38 5.57 -9.18
CA ARG A 84 2.58 6.78 -10.01
C ARG A 84 4.04 7.20 -10.05
N HIS A 85 4.73 7.18 -8.90
CA HIS A 85 6.14 7.55 -8.86
C HIS A 85 7.04 6.56 -9.59
N ALA A 86 6.78 5.26 -9.45
CA ALA A 86 7.50 4.20 -10.17
C ALA A 86 7.36 4.38 -11.69
N GLN A 87 6.14 4.67 -12.16
CA GLN A 87 5.87 4.95 -13.57
C GLN A 87 6.63 6.18 -14.07
N GLN A 88 6.63 7.28 -13.31
CA GLN A 88 7.38 8.49 -13.67
C GLN A 88 8.89 8.21 -13.76
N ARG A 89 9.43 7.39 -12.86
CA ARG A 89 10.86 7.00 -12.87
C ARG A 89 11.20 6.11 -14.06
N ALA A 90 10.34 5.16 -14.41
CA ALA A 90 10.53 4.31 -15.58
C ALA A 90 10.50 5.12 -16.89
N GLN A 91 9.63 6.12 -16.99
CA GLN A 91 9.53 7.00 -18.16
C GLN A 91 10.66 8.03 -18.27
N ALA A 92 11.27 8.40 -17.13
CA ALA A 92 12.41 9.31 -17.08
C ALA A 92 13.76 8.60 -17.30
N ALA A 93 13.78 7.26 -17.33
CA ALA A 93 14.97 6.53 -17.71
C ALA A 93 15.28 6.83 -19.18
N PRO A 94 16.51 7.25 -19.53
CA PRO A 94 16.84 7.53 -20.92
C PRO A 94 16.69 6.24 -21.73
N THR A 95 15.71 6.20 -22.62
CA THR A 95 15.68 5.24 -23.72
C THR A 95 16.86 5.56 -24.63
N ASP A 96 18.02 4.98 -24.34
CA ASP A 96 19.14 4.95 -25.26
C ASP A 96 18.80 4.01 -26.42
N ASP A 97 17.99 4.54 -27.34
CA ASP A 97 17.75 3.96 -28.67
C ASP A 97 18.59 4.72 -29.71
N SER A 98 19.69 5.36 -29.30
CA SER A 98 20.55 6.19 -30.17
C SER A 98 21.42 5.41 -31.15
N TRP A 99 21.24 4.09 -31.23
CA TRP A 99 21.93 3.18 -32.14
C TRP A 99 21.01 2.49 -33.18
N ARG A 100 19.79 3.00 -33.43
CA ARG A 100 18.95 2.60 -34.56
C ARG A 100 18.76 3.70 -35.60
#